data_AF-A0A6G1RT62-F1
#
_entry.id   AF-A0A6G1RT62-F1
#
_cell.length_a   1.000
_cell.length_b   1.000
_cell.length_c   1.000
_cell.angle_alpha   90.00
_cell.angle_beta   90.00
_cell.angle_gamma   90.00
#
_symmetry.space_group_name_H-M   'P 1'
#
loop_
_entity.id
_entity.type
_entity.pdbx_description
1 polymer ?
#
loop_
_entity_poly.entity_id
_entity_poly.type
_entity_poly.pdbx_seq_one_letter_code
_entity_poly.pdbx_strand_id
1 'polypeptide(L)'
;MMGRIACANVLSDLYAMGVTECDNVLMLLSVSQRMSEEERDKVMPLIIRGFRDAAEDGGTSVTGGQTVLNPWVIVGGVATAVCQPSEFLMPDSAVPGDVLVLTKPLGTHVAVSAHHWLDNPERWNKIKLVVTREEVELAYQEAVCSMATLNRTAAGLMRAFGAHAATDVSGFGLLGHARALAAQQRHDVAFVIHNLPVIARMAAVSKALPGPRPLLQGTSPETSGGLLICLPREQAARFCAELKGGGEGHQAWIIGIVEKGARGARVIEKPRLIEVPPRGAPPPPPQNLHGCLVHVDVDVD
;
A
#
# COMPACT_ATOMS: atom_id res chain seq x y z
N MET A 1 -9.63 13.48 -5.98
CA MET A 1 -9.00 12.32 -5.32
C MET A 1 -8.92 11.08 -6.21
N MET A 2 -10.02 10.55 -6.76
CA MET A 2 -9.99 9.29 -7.54
C MET A 2 -8.94 9.27 -8.68
N GLY A 3 -8.83 10.33 -9.48
CA GLY A 3 -7.79 10.43 -10.50
C GLY A 3 -6.36 10.40 -9.95
N ARG A 4 -6.13 11.04 -8.79
CA ARG A 4 -4.85 11.06 -8.09
C ARG A 4 -4.45 9.66 -7.61
N ILE A 5 -5.40 8.93 -7.03
CA ILE A 5 -5.22 7.53 -6.61
C ILE A 5 -4.91 6.63 -7.81
N ALA A 6 -5.62 6.81 -8.93
CA ALA A 6 -5.38 6.01 -10.13
C ALA A 6 -3.98 6.24 -10.71
N CYS A 7 -3.51 7.49 -10.76
CA CYS A 7 -2.15 7.81 -11.20
C CYS A 7 -1.11 7.25 -10.22
N ALA A 8 -1.31 7.42 -8.91
CA ALA A 8 -0.42 6.85 -7.89
C ALA A 8 -0.31 5.33 -8.00
N ASN A 9 -1.43 4.64 -8.29
CA ASN A 9 -1.43 3.20 -8.52
C ASN A 9 -0.63 2.82 -9.78
N VAL A 10 -0.76 3.57 -10.88
CA VAL A 10 -0.02 3.33 -12.14
C VAL A 10 1.49 3.53 -11.94
N LEU A 11 1.90 4.54 -11.17
CA LEU A 11 3.31 4.80 -10.88
C LEU A 11 3.90 3.84 -9.83
N SER A 12 3.06 3.19 -9.03
CA SER A 12 3.47 2.31 -7.92
C SER A 12 4.36 1.16 -8.39
N ASP A 13 4.02 0.51 -9.51
CA ASP A 13 4.81 -0.59 -10.08
C ASP A 13 6.22 -0.16 -10.49
N LEU A 14 6.36 1.05 -11.04
CA LEU A 14 7.66 1.64 -11.42
C LEU A 14 8.50 1.92 -10.17
N TYR A 15 7.87 2.45 -9.12
CA TYR A 15 8.50 2.66 -7.82
C TYR A 15 8.91 1.36 -7.13
N ALA A 16 8.17 0.27 -7.30
CA ALA A 16 8.54 -1.04 -6.77
C ALA A 16 9.85 -1.57 -7.37
N MET A 17 10.21 -1.14 -8.58
CA MET A 17 11.50 -1.43 -9.21
C MET A 17 12.62 -0.46 -8.78
N GLY A 18 12.39 0.42 -7.81
CA GLY A 18 13.38 1.40 -7.35
C GLY A 18 13.71 2.50 -8.36
N VAL A 19 12.89 2.63 -9.41
CA VAL A 19 13.00 3.72 -10.39
C VAL A 19 12.26 4.92 -9.81
N THR A 20 12.90 6.10 -9.74
CA THR A 20 12.28 7.31 -9.17
C THR A 20 11.75 8.28 -10.23
N GLU A 21 12.26 8.17 -11.45
CA GLU A 21 11.92 9.05 -12.57
C GLU A 21 11.01 8.32 -13.55
N CYS A 22 10.02 9.03 -14.09
CA CYS A 22 9.12 8.52 -15.10
C CYS A 22 9.13 9.46 -16.30
N ASP A 23 9.58 8.96 -17.46
CA ASP A 23 9.70 9.78 -18.66
C ASP A 23 8.33 10.14 -19.24
N ASN A 24 7.38 9.21 -19.15
CA ASN A 24 6.09 9.38 -19.79
C ASN A 24 4.95 8.63 -19.08
N VAL A 25 3.79 9.30 -18.99
CA VAL A 25 2.53 8.67 -18.57
C VAL A 25 1.46 8.82 -19.66
N LEU A 26 0.78 7.71 -19.95
CA LEU A 26 -0.45 7.70 -20.76
C LEU A 26 -1.66 7.44 -19.86
N MET A 27 -2.74 8.19 -20.04
CA MET A 27 -3.98 8.00 -19.27
C MET A 27 -4.96 7.09 -20.02
N LEU A 28 -5.47 6.07 -19.33
CA LEU A 28 -6.54 5.20 -19.84
C LEU A 28 -7.82 5.53 -19.07
N LEU A 29 -8.82 6.07 -19.76
CA LEU A 29 -10.06 6.53 -19.16
C LEU A 29 -11.27 5.89 -19.84
N SER A 30 -12.27 5.50 -19.06
CA SER A 30 -13.59 5.22 -19.59
C SER A 30 -14.67 6.02 -18.90
N VAL A 31 -15.62 6.49 -19.70
CA VAL A 31 -16.78 7.24 -19.22
C VAL A 31 -17.97 6.29 -19.15
N SER A 32 -18.67 6.29 -18.02
CA SER A 32 -19.88 5.48 -17.83
C SER A 32 -20.99 5.92 -18.78
N GLN A 33 -21.59 4.95 -19.48
CA GLN A 33 -22.79 5.16 -20.29
C GLN A 33 -24.03 5.59 -19.47
N ARG A 34 -23.98 5.45 -18.14
CA ARG A 34 -25.08 5.81 -17.24
C ARG A 34 -24.98 7.23 -16.69
N MET A 35 -23.87 7.93 -16.91
CA MET A 35 -23.74 9.33 -16.50
C MET A 35 -24.45 10.24 -17.50
N SER A 36 -25.19 11.21 -16.98
CA SER A 36 -25.68 12.33 -17.79
C SER A 36 -24.52 13.18 -18.32
N GLU A 37 -24.79 13.98 -19.36
CA GLU A 37 -23.78 14.89 -19.91
C GLU A 37 -23.28 15.89 -18.87
N GLU A 38 -24.17 16.40 -18.01
CA GLU A 38 -23.82 17.32 -16.94
C GLU A 38 -22.90 16.67 -15.89
N GLU A 39 -23.19 15.43 -15.47
CA GLU A 39 -22.32 14.69 -14.56
C GLU A 39 -20.96 14.40 -15.20
N ARG A 40 -20.92 13.99 -16.46
CA ARG A 40 -19.69 13.74 -17.20
C ARG A 40 -18.81 14.99 -17.25
N ASP A 41 -19.39 16.11 -17.61
CA ASP A 41 -18.67 17.37 -17.82
C ASP A 41 -18.19 18.00 -16.49
N LYS A 42 -18.75 17.58 -15.35
CA LYS A 42 -18.28 17.95 -14.01
C LYS A 42 -17.26 16.97 -13.43
N VAL A 43 -17.55 15.67 -13.49
CA VAL A 43 -16.78 14.63 -12.80
C VAL A 43 -15.50 14.28 -13.56
N MET A 44 -15.56 14.13 -14.89
CA MET A 44 -14.39 13.71 -15.67
C MET A 44 -13.24 14.72 -15.60
N PRO A 45 -13.46 16.05 -15.71
CA PRO A 45 -12.37 17.02 -15.54
C PRO A 45 -11.71 16.97 -14.16
N LEU A 46 -12.46 16.64 -13.09
CA LEU A 46 -11.89 16.48 -11.75
C LEU A 46 -11.00 15.23 -11.64
N ILE A 47 -11.39 14.13 -12.30
CA ILE A 47 -10.56 12.92 -12.39
C ILE A 47 -9.29 13.23 -13.19
N ILE A 48 -9.42 13.85 -14.37
CA ILE A 48 -8.28 14.19 -15.23
C ILE A 48 -7.32 15.15 -14.52
N ARG A 49 -7.85 16.17 -13.83
CA ARG A 49 -7.04 17.10 -13.03
C ARG A 49 -6.29 16.35 -11.93
N GLY A 50 -6.98 15.56 -11.12
CA GLY A 50 -6.32 14.80 -10.06
C GLY A 50 -5.25 13.82 -10.56
N PHE A 51 -5.46 13.20 -11.73
CA PHE A 51 -4.47 12.33 -12.35
C PHE A 51 -3.24 13.12 -12.81
N ARG A 52 -3.44 14.28 -13.43
CA ARG A 52 -2.37 15.20 -13.83
C ARG A 52 -1.57 15.69 -12.63
N ASP A 53 -2.24 16.14 -11.57
CA ASP A 53 -1.57 16.66 -10.38
C ASP A 53 -0.65 15.60 -9.74
N ALA A 54 -1.08 14.32 -9.68
CA ALA A 54 -0.22 13.23 -9.22
C ALA A 54 0.97 12.94 -10.16
N ALA A 55 0.77 13.04 -11.47
CA ALA A 55 1.86 12.88 -12.43
C ALA A 55 2.91 13.98 -12.25
N GLU A 56 2.47 15.24 -12.07
CA GLU A 56 3.34 16.38 -11.82
C GLU A 56 4.14 16.22 -10.52
N ASP A 57 3.50 15.79 -9.43
CA ASP A 57 4.19 15.47 -8.17
C ASP A 57 5.19 14.30 -8.33
N GLY A 58 4.87 13.36 -9.22
CA GLY A 58 5.76 12.27 -9.65
C GLY A 58 6.93 12.72 -10.52
N GLY A 59 6.99 14.00 -10.90
CA GLY A 59 8.03 14.57 -11.77
C GLY A 59 7.83 14.26 -13.25
N THR A 60 6.62 13.88 -13.66
CA THR A 60 6.29 13.48 -15.03
C THR A 60 5.06 14.22 -15.55
N SER A 61 4.69 13.97 -16.81
CA SER A 61 3.52 14.57 -17.42
C SER A 61 2.70 13.54 -18.21
N VAL A 62 1.40 13.80 -18.31
CA VAL A 62 0.49 13.00 -19.12
C VAL A 62 0.55 13.50 -20.55
N THR A 63 1.23 12.77 -21.44
CA THR A 63 1.43 13.22 -22.84
C THR A 63 0.37 12.73 -23.81
N GLY A 64 -0.47 11.79 -23.37
CA GLY A 64 -1.52 11.22 -24.19
C GLY A 64 -2.39 10.25 -23.42
N GLY A 65 -3.25 9.55 -24.15
CA GLY A 65 -4.19 8.61 -23.56
C GLY A 65 -5.31 8.23 -24.50
N GLN A 66 -6.17 7.34 -24.02
CA GLN A 66 -7.38 6.93 -24.74
C GLN A 66 -8.58 7.04 -23.81
N THR A 67 -9.67 7.60 -24.34
CA THR A 67 -10.95 7.67 -23.64
C THR A 67 -12.03 6.92 -24.42
N VAL A 68 -12.76 6.03 -23.76
CA VAL A 68 -13.83 5.23 -24.38
C VAL A 68 -15.13 5.27 -23.57
N LEU A 69 -16.26 4.98 -24.21
CA LEU A 69 -17.51 4.71 -23.51
C LEU A 69 -17.53 3.28 -22.99
N ASN A 70 -17.94 3.10 -21.74
CA ASN A 70 -18.02 1.79 -21.09
C ASN A 70 -19.17 1.78 -20.07
N PRO A 71 -19.75 0.63 -19.66
CA PRO A 71 -20.77 0.62 -18.61
C PRO A 71 -20.28 1.15 -17.27
N TRP A 72 -18.97 1.08 -17.01
CA TRP A 72 -18.33 1.53 -15.77
C TRP A 72 -17.26 2.59 -16.03
N VAL A 73 -17.00 3.43 -15.02
CA VAL A 73 -15.84 4.32 -15.01
C VAL A 73 -14.58 3.50 -14.73
N ILE A 74 -13.62 3.55 -15.64
CA ILE A 74 -12.29 2.94 -15.50
C ILE A 74 -11.29 4.09 -15.56
N VAL A 75 -10.37 4.11 -14.60
CA VAL A 75 -9.27 5.08 -14.56
C VAL A 75 -8.00 4.30 -14.34
N GLY A 76 -7.04 4.45 -15.25
CA GLY A 76 -5.74 3.82 -15.19
C GLY A 76 -4.78 4.51 -16.13
N GLY A 77 -3.70 3.83 -16.48
CA GLY A 77 -2.66 4.41 -17.32
C GLY A 77 -1.48 3.49 -17.52
N VAL A 78 -0.48 4.02 -18.21
CA VAL A 78 0.81 3.38 -18.45
C VAL A 78 1.87 4.36 -18.01
N ALA A 79 2.80 3.92 -17.15
CA ALA A 79 4.01 4.64 -16.82
C ALA A 79 5.20 4.00 -17.55
N THR A 80 6.11 4.80 -18.07
CA THR A 80 7.30 4.32 -18.78
C THR A 80 8.52 5.13 -18.36
N ALA A 81 9.65 4.44 -18.20
CA ALA A 81 10.95 5.03 -17.97
C ALA A 81 12.02 4.27 -18.75
N VAL A 82 13.02 5.00 -19.23
CA VAL A 82 14.23 4.49 -19.87
C VAL A 82 15.36 4.57 -18.86
N CYS A 83 15.71 3.43 -18.29
CA CYS A 83 16.65 3.35 -17.18
C CYS A 83 18.00 2.76 -17.61
N GLN A 84 19.07 3.29 -17.04
CA GLN A 84 20.36 2.61 -16.96
C GLN A 84 20.26 1.41 -15.99
N PRO A 85 21.11 0.38 -16.13
CA PRO A 85 21.13 -0.76 -15.20
C PRO A 85 21.29 -0.40 -13.72
N SER A 86 21.91 0.75 -13.41
CA SER A 86 22.07 1.25 -12.04
C SER A 86 20.82 1.96 -11.49
N GLU A 87 19.85 2.28 -12.34
CA GLU A 87 18.68 3.09 -12.02
C GLU A 87 17.44 2.28 -11.65
N PHE A 88 17.50 0.94 -11.77
CA PHE A 88 16.47 0.04 -11.30
C PHE A 88 17.05 -1.06 -10.42
N LEU A 89 16.17 -1.70 -9.64
CA LEU A 89 16.45 -2.82 -8.75
C LEU A 89 15.71 -4.05 -9.28
N MET A 90 16.43 -5.15 -9.45
CA MET A 90 15.80 -6.42 -9.80
C MET A 90 15.14 -7.04 -8.55
N PRO A 91 13.85 -7.42 -8.61
CA PRO A 91 13.11 -7.86 -7.43
C PRO A 91 13.35 -9.33 -7.08
N ASP A 92 14.61 -9.78 -7.05
CA ASP A 92 14.96 -11.21 -7.03
C ASP A 92 16.17 -11.58 -6.15
N SER A 93 16.71 -10.63 -5.39
CA SER A 93 17.98 -10.77 -4.68
C SER A 93 17.84 -10.85 -3.15
N ALA A 94 16.65 -11.12 -2.60
CA ALA A 94 16.45 -11.28 -1.15
C ALA A 94 17.25 -12.46 -0.58
N VAL A 95 17.79 -12.29 0.63
CA VAL A 95 18.63 -13.29 1.32
C VAL A 95 18.07 -13.65 2.69
N PRO A 96 18.36 -14.87 3.21
CA PRO A 96 18.00 -15.21 4.59
C PRO A 96 18.61 -14.22 5.57
N GLY A 97 17.80 -13.72 6.51
CA GLY A 97 18.19 -12.71 7.48
C GLY A 97 17.72 -11.30 7.13
N ASP A 98 17.31 -11.04 5.88
CA ASP A 98 16.62 -9.81 5.53
C ASP A 98 15.32 -9.65 6.33
N VAL A 99 14.89 -8.41 6.45
CA VAL A 99 13.59 -8.07 7.04
C VAL A 99 12.65 -7.51 5.98
N LEU A 100 11.35 -7.72 6.21
CA LEU A 100 10.28 -7.24 5.35
C LEU A 100 9.79 -5.90 5.89
N VAL A 101 9.88 -4.84 5.08
CA VAL A 101 9.40 -3.50 5.42
C VAL A 101 8.18 -3.15 4.56
N LEU A 102 7.11 -2.66 5.18
CA LEU A 102 5.91 -2.17 4.51
C LEU A 102 5.78 -0.66 4.68
N THR A 103 5.55 0.08 3.60
CA THR A 103 5.58 1.56 3.61
C THR A 103 4.22 2.24 3.74
N LYS A 104 3.11 1.50 3.67
CA LYS A 104 1.76 2.01 3.90
C LYS A 104 0.92 1.03 4.72
N PRO A 105 -0.06 1.51 5.51
CA PRO A 105 -0.95 0.64 6.25
C PRO A 105 -1.91 -0.12 5.32
N LEU A 106 -2.36 -1.29 5.77
CA LEU A 106 -3.36 -2.12 5.10
C LEU A 106 -4.79 -1.71 5.50
N GLY A 107 -5.76 -2.23 4.75
CA GLY A 107 -7.19 -2.10 5.05
C GLY A 107 -7.90 -1.01 4.26
N THR A 108 -7.32 -0.54 3.15
CA THR A 108 -7.94 0.50 2.32
C THR A 108 -9.28 0.06 1.75
N HIS A 109 -9.38 -1.19 1.29
CA HIS A 109 -10.64 -1.77 0.82
C HIS A 109 -11.73 -1.84 1.92
N VAL A 110 -11.35 -2.16 3.15
CA VAL A 110 -12.29 -2.20 4.29
C VAL A 110 -12.76 -0.79 4.64
N ALA A 111 -11.88 0.21 4.62
CA ALA A 111 -12.24 1.60 4.87
C ALA A 111 -13.21 2.16 3.81
N VAL A 112 -12.91 1.95 2.52
CA VAL A 112 -13.78 2.39 1.41
C VAL A 112 -15.13 1.66 1.46
N SER A 113 -15.11 0.35 1.75
CA SER A 113 -16.34 -0.42 1.88
C SER A 113 -17.20 0.04 3.06
N ALA A 114 -16.58 0.27 4.23
CA ALA A 114 -17.28 0.74 5.43
C ALA A 114 -17.91 2.11 5.20
N HIS A 115 -17.20 3.03 4.55
CA HIS A 115 -17.74 4.34 4.16
C HIS A 115 -18.94 4.19 3.21
N HIS A 116 -18.83 3.36 2.17
CA HIS A 116 -19.94 3.11 1.26
C HIS A 116 -21.16 2.47 1.96
N TRP A 117 -20.94 1.69 3.03
CA TRP A 117 -22.05 1.09 3.78
C TRP A 117 -22.81 2.10 4.65
N LEU A 118 -22.29 3.30 4.91
CA LEU A 118 -23.01 4.35 5.64
C LEU A 118 -24.36 4.70 4.97
N ASP A 119 -24.40 4.63 3.63
CA ASP A 119 -25.59 4.88 2.81
C ASP A 119 -26.47 3.63 2.62
N ASN A 120 -26.05 2.47 3.15
CA ASN A 120 -26.79 1.21 3.06
C ASN A 120 -27.17 0.70 4.46
N PRO A 121 -28.42 0.93 4.92
CA PRO A 121 -28.84 0.59 6.28
C PRO A 121 -28.60 -0.88 6.66
N GLU A 122 -28.82 -1.83 5.75
CA GLU A 122 -28.62 -3.25 6.00
C GLU A 122 -27.15 -3.59 6.28
N ARG A 123 -26.23 -2.99 5.52
CA ARG A 123 -24.79 -3.21 5.70
C ARG A 123 -24.24 -2.44 6.89
N TRP A 124 -24.67 -1.19 7.10
CA TRP A 124 -24.29 -0.39 8.27
C TRP A 124 -24.67 -1.08 9.58
N ASN A 125 -25.86 -1.67 9.64
CA ASN A 125 -26.35 -2.39 10.83
C ASN A 125 -25.43 -3.53 11.29
N LYS A 126 -24.58 -4.09 10.40
CA LYS A 126 -23.62 -5.15 10.75
C LYS A 126 -22.40 -4.64 11.50
N ILE A 127 -22.02 -3.37 11.30
CA ILE A 127 -20.77 -2.80 11.83
C ILE A 127 -20.99 -1.65 12.82
N LYS A 128 -22.20 -1.10 12.91
CA LYS A 128 -22.55 0.04 13.78
C LYS A 128 -22.29 -0.16 15.28
N LEU A 129 -22.18 -1.41 15.74
CA LEU A 129 -21.88 -1.74 17.14
C LEU A 129 -20.36 -1.75 17.42
N VAL A 130 -19.54 -1.70 16.38
CA VAL A 130 -18.08 -1.86 16.45
C VAL A 130 -17.35 -0.55 16.14
N VAL A 131 -17.94 0.29 15.27
CA VAL A 131 -17.37 1.57 14.85
C VAL A 131 -18.43 2.66 14.78
N THR A 132 -18.03 3.90 15.09
CA THR A 132 -18.88 5.08 14.89
C THR A 132 -18.80 5.60 13.45
N ARG A 133 -19.71 6.51 13.08
CA ARG A 133 -19.68 7.13 11.74
C ARG A 133 -18.43 8.00 11.56
N GLU A 134 -18.04 8.70 12.61
CA GLU A 134 -16.86 9.56 12.64
C GLU A 134 -15.57 8.75 12.48
N GLU A 135 -15.48 7.58 13.14
CA GLU A 135 -14.34 6.68 12.98
C GLU A 135 -14.22 6.13 11.56
N VAL A 136 -15.35 5.82 10.90
CA VAL A 136 -15.37 5.38 9.51
C VAL A 136 -14.95 6.50 8.56
N GLU A 137 -15.41 7.73 8.79
CA GLU A 137 -15.01 8.88 7.99
C GLU A 137 -13.51 9.15 8.11
N LEU A 138 -12.97 9.14 9.34
CA LEU A 138 -11.52 9.32 9.56
C LEU A 138 -10.69 8.20 8.89
N ALA A 139 -11.15 6.95 8.97
CA ALA A 139 -10.49 5.83 8.31
C ALA A 139 -10.56 5.94 6.77
N TYR A 140 -11.67 6.43 6.23
CA TYR A 140 -11.83 6.68 4.80
C TYR A 140 -10.88 7.78 4.32
N GLN A 141 -10.79 8.90 5.04
CA GLN A 141 -9.86 9.98 4.72
C GLN A 141 -8.40 9.51 4.78
N GLU A 142 -8.01 8.73 5.80
CA GLU A 142 -6.67 8.16 5.86
C GLU A 142 -6.41 7.20 4.70
N ALA A 143 -7.37 6.34 4.35
CA ALA A 143 -7.25 5.45 3.21
C ALA A 143 -7.07 6.25 1.91
N VAL A 144 -7.90 7.26 1.66
CA VAL A 144 -7.81 8.13 0.47
C VAL A 144 -6.47 8.85 0.39
N CYS A 145 -5.98 9.40 1.51
CA CYS A 145 -4.66 10.03 1.58
C CYS A 145 -3.54 9.03 1.30
N SER A 146 -3.55 7.88 2.00
CA SER A 146 -2.57 6.79 1.82
C SER A 146 -2.52 6.30 0.36
N MET A 147 -3.67 6.07 -0.26
CA MET A 147 -3.78 5.64 -1.66
C MET A 147 -3.31 6.72 -2.65
N ALA A 148 -3.45 8.00 -2.31
CA ALA A 148 -3.02 9.11 -3.15
C ALA A 148 -1.53 9.47 -3.00
N THR A 149 -0.86 8.99 -1.97
CA THR A 149 0.59 9.15 -1.78
C THR A 149 1.37 8.33 -2.81
N LEU A 150 2.38 8.94 -3.43
CA LEU A 150 3.29 8.24 -4.35
C LEU A 150 4.34 7.43 -3.57
N ASN A 151 4.71 6.26 -4.09
CA ASN A 151 5.81 5.47 -3.53
C ASN A 151 7.21 5.99 -3.94
N ARG A 152 7.30 7.19 -4.54
CA ARG A 152 8.53 7.80 -5.10
C ARG A 152 9.65 7.93 -4.07
N THR A 153 9.33 8.51 -2.91
CA THR A 153 10.29 8.70 -1.82
C THR A 153 10.85 7.36 -1.34
N ALA A 154 9.98 6.37 -1.15
CA ALA A 154 10.40 5.03 -0.75
C ALA A 154 11.31 4.38 -1.81
N ALA A 155 11.00 4.53 -3.10
CA ALA A 155 11.82 4.03 -4.20
C ALA A 155 13.24 4.61 -4.20
N GLY A 156 13.39 5.92 -3.96
CA GLY A 156 14.70 6.55 -3.85
C GLY A 156 15.51 6.02 -2.68
N LEU A 157 14.86 5.81 -1.53
CA LEU A 157 15.52 5.27 -0.33
C LEU A 157 15.89 3.79 -0.47
N MET A 158 15.15 3.00 -1.27
CA MET A 158 15.47 1.57 -1.47
C MET A 158 16.92 1.37 -1.91
N ARG A 159 17.40 2.18 -2.86
CA ARG A 159 18.80 2.12 -3.31
C ARG A 159 19.77 2.56 -2.23
N ALA A 160 19.48 3.69 -1.57
CA ALA A 160 20.36 4.26 -0.54
C ALA A 160 20.60 3.30 0.64
N PHE A 161 19.59 2.47 0.97
CA PHE A 161 19.64 1.51 2.06
C PHE A 161 19.94 0.07 1.64
N GLY A 162 20.25 -0.16 0.36
CA GLY A 162 20.64 -1.48 -0.14
C GLY A 162 19.51 -2.50 -0.12
N ALA A 163 18.30 -2.11 -0.53
CA ALA A 163 17.20 -3.05 -0.72
C ALA A 163 17.61 -4.19 -1.68
N HIS A 164 17.11 -5.38 -1.40
CA HIS A 164 17.42 -6.58 -2.17
C HIS A 164 16.29 -7.00 -3.11
N ALA A 165 15.05 -6.70 -2.74
CA ALA A 165 13.88 -6.98 -3.55
C ALA A 165 12.71 -6.11 -3.08
N ALA A 166 11.79 -5.76 -3.97
CA ALA A 166 10.56 -5.09 -3.59
C ALA A 166 9.40 -5.43 -4.54
N THR A 167 8.18 -5.26 -4.03
CA THR A 167 6.94 -5.28 -4.80
C THR A 167 6.00 -4.26 -4.16
N ASP A 168 5.04 -3.73 -4.90
CA ASP A 168 3.96 -2.98 -4.27
C ASP A 168 2.82 -3.91 -3.84
N VAL A 169 1.99 -3.44 -2.91
CA VAL A 169 0.83 -4.19 -2.42
C VAL A 169 -0.43 -3.56 -3.00
N SER A 170 -1.10 -4.27 -3.91
CA SER A 170 -2.33 -3.82 -4.57
C SER A 170 -3.42 -4.90 -4.52
N GLY A 171 -3.98 -5.29 -5.67
CA GLY A 171 -5.25 -6.02 -5.74
C GLY A 171 -5.23 -7.44 -5.17
N PHE A 172 -4.06 -8.09 -5.08
CA PHE A 172 -3.95 -9.44 -4.52
C PHE A 172 -3.77 -9.48 -3.00
N GLY A 173 -3.67 -8.31 -2.37
CA GLY A 173 -3.38 -8.17 -0.95
C GLY A 173 -1.94 -8.52 -0.58
N LEU A 174 -1.55 -8.20 0.65
CA LEU A 174 -0.18 -8.35 1.14
C LEU A 174 0.39 -9.76 0.89
N LEU A 175 -0.35 -10.80 1.25
CA LEU A 175 0.10 -12.19 1.12
C LEU A 175 0.20 -12.62 -0.34
N GLY A 176 -0.70 -12.15 -1.21
CA GLY A 176 -0.65 -12.43 -2.65
C GLY A 176 0.62 -11.87 -3.28
N HIS A 177 0.90 -10.59 -3.04
CA HIS A 177 2.10 -9.91 -3.53
C HIS A 177 3.39 -10.47 -2.89
N ALA A 178 3.38 -10.76 -1.58
CA ALA A 178 4.51 -11.39 -0.91
C ALA A 178 4.84 -12.78 -1.49
N ARG A 179 3.82 -13.58 -1.86
CA ARG A 179 4.04 -14.87 -2.52
C ARG A 179 4.62 -14.72 -3.92
N ALA A 180 4.10 -13.76 -4.69
CA ALA A 180 4.64 -13.47 -6.03
C ALA A 180 6.10 -13.03 -5.95
N LEU A 181 6.43 -12.12 -5.01
CA LEU A 181 7.81 -11.69 -4.79
C LEU A 181 8.69 -12.85 -4.33
N ALA A 182 8.26 -13.65 -3.36
CA ALA A 182 9.03 -14.82 -2.88
C ALA A 182 9.32 -15.83 -4.00
N ALA A 183 8.34 -16.07 -4.88
CA ALA A 183 8.48 -17.00 -6.01
C ALA A 183 9.55 -16.54 -7.02
N GLN A 184 9.78 -15.23 -7.14
CA GLN A 184 10.73 -14.63 -8.07
C GLN A 184 12.19 -14.65 -7.55
N GLN A 185 12.41 -14.99 -6.28
CA GLN A 185 13.74 -14.92 -5.68
C GLN A 185 14.69 -15.97 -6.28
N ARG A 186 15.95 -15.58 -6.49
CA ARG A 186 17.02 -16.49 -6.94
C ARG A 186 17.47 -17.43 -5.83
N HIS A 187 17.49 -16.93 -4.60
CA HIS A 187 17.84 -17.69 -3.41
C HIS A 187 16.64 -18.51 -2.90
N ASP A 188 16.94 -19.60 -2.20
CA ASP A 188 15.92 -20.42 -1.54
C ASP A 188 15.52 -19.75 -0.22
N VAL A 189 14.65 -18.76 -0.35
CA VAL A 189 14.11 -17.97 0.75
C VAL A 189 12.61 -18.14 0.91
N ALA A 190 12.08 -17.89 2.11
CA ALA A 190 10.65 -17.79 2.36
C ALA A 190 10.35 -16.58 3.24
N PHE A 191 9.20 -15.95 3.01
CA PHE A 191 8.80 -14.73 3.69
C PHE A 191 7.82 -15.06 4.82
N VAL A 192 8.12 -14.59 6.03
CA VAL A 192 7.28 -14.80 7.20
C VAL A 192 6.84 -13.46 7.76
N ILE A 193 5.56 -13.17 7.61
CA ILE A 193 4.93 -11.93 8.07
C ILE A 193 4.39 -12.15 9.48
N HIS A 194 4.90 -11.35 10.41
CA HIS A 194 4.63 -11.45 11.85
C HIS A 194 3.62 -10.41 12.33
N ASN A 195 3.63 -9.22 11.72
CA ASN A 195 2.76 -8.13 12.11
C ASN A 195 2.12 -7.45 10.89
N LEU A 196 0.97 -6.83 11.12
CA LEU A 196 0.17 -6.18 10.09
C LEU A 196 -0.16 -4.75 10.56
N PRO A 197 0.43 -3.71 9.96
CA PRO A 197 -0.01 -2.34 10.16
C PRO A 197 -1.33 -2.14 9.42
N VAL A 198 -2.38 -1.79 10.15
CA VAL A 198 -3.74 -1.70 9.64
C VAL A 198 -4.31 -0.35 10.05
N ILE A 199 -5.02 0.33 9.14
CA ILE A 199 -5.75 1.56 9.46
C ILE A 199 -6.65 1.30 10.68
N ALA A 200 -6.60 2.20 11.67
CA ALA A 200 -7.31 2.05 12.94
C ALA A 200 -8.77 1.65 12.72
N ARG A 201 -9.29 0.80 13.62
CA ARG A 201 -10.63 0.19 13.56
C ARG A 201 -10.91 -0.76 12.40
N MET A 202 -10.17 -0.74 11.29
CA MET A 202 -10.48 -1.60 10.13
C MET A 202 -10.30 -3.09 10.43
N ALA A 203 -9.37 -3.45 11.31
CA ALA A 203 -9.26 -4.81 11.82
C ALA A 203 -10.50 -5.24 12.63
N ALA A 204 -11.09 -4.34 13.41
CA ALA A 204 -12.30 -4.62 14.18
C ALA A 204 -13.52 -4.76 13.25
N VAL A 205 -13.65 -3.87 12.26
CA VAL A 205 -14.67 -3.98 11.20
C VAL A 205 -14.56 -5.31 10.46
N SER A 206 -13.35 -5.71 10.05
CA SER A 206 -13.14 -6.99 9.37
C SER A 206 -13.47 -8.20 10.25
N LYS A 207 -13.32 -8.10 11.58
CA LYS A 207 -13.69 -9.17 12.53
C LYS A 207 -15.20 -9.24 12.80
N ALA A 208 -15.90 -8.11 12.69
CA ALA A 208 -17.34 -8.02 12.91
C ALA A 208 -18.16 -8.68 11.80
N LEU A 209 -17.59 -8.74 10.59
CA LEU A 209 -18.25 -9.35 9.44
C LEU A 209 -18.19 -10.89 9.51
N PRO A 210 -19.28 -11.59 9.15
CA PRO A 210 -19.29 -13.04 9.10
C PRO A 210 -18.45 -13.56 7.94
N GLY A 211 -17.77 -14.70 8.15
CA GLY A 211 -17.04 -15.42 7.09
C GLY A 211 -15.52 -15.24 7.12
N PRO A 212 -14.85 -15.40 5.97
CA PRO A 212 -13.41 -15.24 5.84
C PRO A 212 -12.96 -13.85 6.28
N ARG A 213 -11.75 -13.77 6.87
CA ARG A 213 -11.16 -12.51 7.36
C ARG A 213 -9.96 -12.14 6.49
N PRO A 214 -10.20 -11.71 5.23
CA PRO A 214 -9.13 -11.55 4.25
C PRO A 214 -8.08 -10.53 4.70
N LEU A 215 -8.48 -9.47 5.42
CA LEU A 215 -7.54 -8.49 5.96
C LEU A 215 -6.54 -9.11 6.93
N LEU A 216 -7.02 -9.97 7.84
CA LEU A 216 -6.16 -10.64 8.83
C LEU A 216 -5.33 -11.78 8.22
N GLN A 217 -5.77 -12.32 7.08
CA GLN A 217 -5.07 -13.34 6.31
C GLN A 217 -4.09 -12.73 5.30
N GLY A 218 -4.05 -11.40 5.16
CA GLY A 218 -3.25 -10.70 4.16
C GLY A 218 -3.78 -10.84 2.72
N THR A 219 -5.00 -11.31 2.52
CA THR A 219 -5.63 -11.51 1.20
C THR A 219 -6.68 -10.44 0.86
N SER A 220 -6.86 -9.43 1.72
CA SER A 220 -7.71 -8.28 1.39
C SER A 220 -7.07 -7.51 0.25
N PRO A 221 -7.85 -7.15 -0.80
CA PRO A 221 -7.37 -6.24 -1.82
C PRO A 221 -6.94 -4.92 -1.21
N GLU A 222 -5.86 -4.34 -1.73
CA GLU A 222 -5.47 -2.96 -1.52
C GLU A 222 -5.51 -2.24 -2.87
N THR A 223 -5.58 -0.91 -2.86
CA THR A 223 -5.45 -0.09 -4.07
C THR A 223 -4.37 0.94 -3.82
N SER A 224 -3.40 1.10 -4.71
CA SER A 224 -2.28 2.03 -4.53
C SER A 224 -1.62 1.90 -3.14
N GLY A 225 -1.36 0.66 -2.69
CA GLY A 225 -0.78 0.40 -1.40
C GLY A 225 0.71 0.77 -1.33
N GLY A 226 1.36 0.31 -0.27
CA GLY A 226 2.77 0.59 -0.04
C GLY A 226 3.68 -0.40 -0.77
N LEU A 227 4.96 -0.13 -0.70
CA LEU A 227 6.00 -1.09 -1.09
C LEU A 227 6.22 -2.08 0.06
N LEU A 228 6.32 -3.35 -0.29
CA LEU A 228 6.86 -4.43 0.51
C LEU A 228 8.31 -4.66 0.07
N ILE A 229 9.26 -4.33 0.94
CA ILE A 229 10.69 -4.24 0.62
C ILE A 229 11.47 -5.25 1.47
N CYS A 230 12.34 -6.03 0.85
CA CYS A 230 13.35 -6.84 1.52
C CYS A 230 14.60 -5.98 1.73
N LEU A 231 14.96 -5.73 2.99
CA LEU A 231 16.09 -4.89 3.38
C LEU A 231 17.04 -5.64 4.33
N PRO A 232 18.35 -5.34 4.28
CA PRO A 232 19.28 -5.78 5.31
C PRO A 232 18.80 -5.32 6.68
N ARG A 233 18.89 -6.22 7.68
CA ARG A 233 18.33 -6.01 9.01
C ARG A 233 18.87 -4.75 9.69
N GLU A 234 20.16 -4.49 9.52
CA GLU A 234 20.86 -3.32 10.07
C GLU A 234 20.43 -1.99 9.44
N GLN A 235 19.91 -2.01 8.21
CA GLN A 235 19.49 -0.82 7.47
C GLN A 235 18.01 -0.49 7.66
N ALA A 236 17.17 -1.50 7.92
CA ALA A 236 15.71 -1.34 7.95
C ALA A 236 15.22 -0.28 8.95
N ALA A 237 15.81 -0.20 10.15
CA ALA A 237 15.42 0.80 11.14
C ALA A 237 15.74 2.24 10.68
N ARG A 238 16.88 2.42 10.01
CA ARG A 238 17.30 3.72 9.47
C ARG A 238 16.45 4.11 8.26
N PHE A 239 16.14 3.17 7.38
CA PHE A 239 15.19 3.37 6.28
C PHE A 239 13.84 3.88 6.78
N CYS A 240 13.26 3.21 7.80
CA CYS A 240 11.99 3.61 8.38
C CYS A 240 12.05 5.01 9.03
N ALA A 241 13.16 5.37 9.67
CA ALA A 241 13.35 6.68 10.28
C ALA A 241 13.48 7.78 9.21
N GLU A 242 14.22 7.53 8.13
CA GLU A 242 14.45 8.49 7.05
C GLU A 242 13.17 8.72 6.24
N LEU A 243 12.42 7.66 5.92
CA LEU A 243 11.12 7.80 5.26
C LEU A 243 10.13 8.63 6.10
N LYS A 244 10.16 8.48 7.42
CA LYS A 244 9.35 9.28 8.34
C LYS A 244 9.79 10.75 8.39
N GLY A 245 11.10 11.00 8.27
CA GLY A 245 11.68 12.36 8.30
C GLY A 245 11.58 13.12 6.97
N GLY A 246 11.43 12.44 5.85
CA GLY A 246 11.50 12.96 4.47
C GLY A 246 10.35 13.86 4.00
N GLY A 247 9.74 14.67 4.88
CA GLY A 247 8.76 15.70 4.52
C GLY A 247 7.32 15.18 4.29
N GLU A 248 7.15 13.96 3.76
CA GLU A 248 5.80 13.38 3.58
C GLU A 248 5.25 12.70 4.86
N GLY A 249 6.10 12.49 5.88
CA GLY A 249 5.70 12.05 7.22
C GLY A 249 5.17 10.61 7.32
N HIS A 250 5.43 9.77 6.30
CA HIS A 250 4.91 8.41 6.25
C HIS A 250 5.70 7.46 7.14
N GLN A 251 5.01 6.72 8.00
CA GLN A 251 5.62 5.66 8.78
C GLN A 251 5.75 4.40 7.92
N ALA A 252 6.87 3.69 8.08
CA ALA A 252 7.04 2.33 7.60
C ALA A 252 7.18 1.36 8.79
N TRP A 253 6.88 0.08 8.55
CA TRP A 253 6.88 -0.96 9.57
C TRP A 253 7.72 -2.14 9.11
N ILE A 254 8.56 -2.66 10.01
CA ILE A 254 9.19 -3.97 9.83
C ILE A 254 8.12 -5.02 10.17
N ILE A 255 7.58 -5.67 9.14
CA ILE A 255 6.43 -6.58 9.28
C ILE A 255 6.80 -8.05 9.43
N GLY A 256 8.04 -8.41 9.11
CA GLY A 256 8.44 -9.80 9.06
C GLY A 256 9.90 -9.99 8.69
N ILE A 257 10.24 -11.23 8.37
CA ILE A 257 11.60 -11.65 8.05
C ILE A 257 11.63 -12.54 6.82
N VAL A 258 12.81 -12.63 6.22
CA VAL A 258 13.16 -13.56 5.16
C VAL A 258 13.98 -14.69 5.81
N GLU A 259 13.47 -15.90 5.71
CA GLU A 259 14.12 -17.12 6.21
C GLU A 259 14.60 -17.97 5.04
N LYS A 260 15.44 -18.98 5.30
CA LYS A 260 15.73 -20.01 4.31
C LYS A 260 14.46 -20.85 4.04
N GLY A 261 14.07 -21.05 2.79
CA GLY A 261 12.84 -21.78 2.48
C GLY A 261 12.52 -21.93 0.99
N ALA A 262 11.37 -22.54 0.70
CA ALA A 262 10.98 -22.95 -0.65
C ALA A 262 10.20 -21.85 -1.43
N ARG A 263 10.72 -20.61 -1.47
CA ARG A 263 10.19 -19.50 -2.29
C ARG A 263 8.69 -19.24 -2.10
N GLY A 264 8.26 -19.31 -0.85
CA GLY A 264 6.87 -19.09 -0.44
C GLY A 264 6.74 -17.93 0.54
N ALA A 265 5.52 -17.46 0.74
CA ALA A 265 5.21 -16.48 1.78
C ALA A 265 4.02 -16.93 2.63
N ARG A 266 4.08 -16.62 3.93
CA ARG A 266 3.03 -16.89 4.91
C ARG A 266 2.87 -15.74 5.90
N VAL A 267 1.64 -15.51 6.33
CA VAL A 267 1.32 -14.76 7.55
C VAL A 267 1.23 -15.78 8.68
N ILE A 268 1.82 -15.49 9.84
CA ILE A 268 1.69 -16.38 11.01
C ILE A 268 0.22 -16.51 11.45
N GLU A 269 -0.15 -17.57 12.17
CA GLU A 269 -1.56 -17.83 12.54
C GLU A 269 -2.21 -16.70 13.36
N LYS A 270 -1.42 -16.05 14.21
CA LYS A 270 -1.86 -14.94 15.08
C LYS A 270 -0.95 -13.73 14.86
N PRO A 271 -1.08 -13.01 13.74
CA PRO A 271 -0.22 -11.87 13.46
C PRO A 271 -0.52 -10.75 14.46
N ARG A 272 0.52 -10.05 14.92
CA ARG A 272 0.35 -8.87 15.76
C ARG A 272 -0.23 -7.74 14.91
N LEU A 273 -1.37 -7.21 15.31
CA LEU A 273 -1.97 -6.06 14.63
C LEU A 273 -1.38 -4.77 15.20
N ILE A 274 -0.87 -3.93 14.32
CA ILE A 274 -0.41 -2.58 14.66
C ILE A 274 -1.49 -1.63 14.17
N GLU A 275 -2.25 -1.05 15.09
CA GLU A 275 -3.25 -0.04 14.72
C GLU A 275 -2.55 1.26 14.32
N VAL A 276 -2.84 1.72 13.10
CA VAL A 276 -2.28 2.94 12.54
C VAL A 276 -3.35 4.04 12.65
N PRO A 277 -3.16 5.02 13.53
CA PRO A 277 -4.14 6.10 13.69
C PRO A 277 -4.18 6.99 12.43
N PRO A 278 -5.34 7.57 12.10
CA PRO A 278 -5.45 8.55 11.02
C PRO A 278 -4.54 9.76 11.26
N ARG A 279 -4.03 10.37 10.18
CA ARG A 279 -3.27 11.62 10.27
C ARG A 279 -4.09 12.71 10.95
N GLY A 280 -3.48 13.41 11.90
CA GLY A 280 -4.13 14.47 12.67
C GLY A 280 -4.97 13.98 13.85
N ALA A 281 -5.09 12.67 14.08
CA ALA A 281 -5.67 12.14 15.32
C ALA A 281 -4.76 12.49 16.52
N PRO A 282 -5.33 12.79 17.71
CA PRO A 282 -4.52 12.98 18.91
C PRO A 282 -3.69 11.72 19.19
N PRO A 283 -2.44 11.88 19.66
CA PRO A 283 -1.58 10.72 19.92
C PRO A 283 -2.28 9.77 20.90
N PRO A 284 -2.16 8.45 20.70
CA PRO A 284 -2.69 7.49 21.65
C PRO A 284 -2.08 7.73 23.03
N PRO A 285 -2.81 7.47 24.13
CA PRO A 285 -2.24 7.57 25.47
C PRO A 285 -0.99 6.69 25.56
N PRO A 286 0.05 7.12 26.29
CA PRO A 286 1.33 6.41 26.32
C PRO A 286 1.13 4.98 26.77
N GLN A 287 1.17 4.05 25.81
CA GLN A 287 1.35 2.63 26.11
C GLN A 287 2.84 2.45 26.36
N ASN A 288 3.20 1.84 27.50
CA ASN A 288 4.57 1.59 27.94
C ASN A 288 5.47 1.13 26.77
N LEU A 289 6.28 2.05 26.25
CA LEU A 289 7.28 1.86 25.20
C LEU A 289 8.53 1.15 25.77
N HIS A 290 8.33 0.01 26.41
CA HIS A 290 9.42 -0.90 26.82
C HIS A 290 9.51 -2.16 25.95
N GLY A 291 9.01 -2.12 24.71
CA GLY A 291 9.05 -3.27 23.80
C GLY A 291 9.32 -2.96 22.33
N CYS A 292 9.86 -1.79 21.98
CA CYS A 292 10.19 -1.43 20.59
C CYS A 292 11.52 -2.02 20.08
N LEU A 293 12.18 -2.86 20.87
CA LEU A 293 13.29 -3.72 20.45
C LEU A 293 12.85 -5.16 20.71
N VAL A 294 12.53 -5.91 19.66
CA VAL A 294 12.42 -7.36 19.77
C VAL A 294 13.84 -7.87 19.93
N HIS A 295 14.24 -8.18 21.17
CA HIS A 295 15.24 -9.22 21.42
C HIS A 295 14.68 -10.49 20.76
N VAL A 296 15.37 -10.97 19.74
CA VAL A 296 15.19 -12.34 19.25
C VAL A 296 15.92 -13.19 20.28
N ASP A 297 15.19 -13.93 21.10
CA ASP A 297 15.77 -14.89 22.02
C ASP A 297 16.60 -15.90 21.22
N VAL A 298 17.86 -16.02 21.61
CA VAL A 298 18.83 -16.97 21.08
C VAL A 298 18.81 -18.16 22.03
N ASP A 299 18.00 -19.17 21.73
CA ASP A 299 18.22 -20.48 22.33
C ASP A 299 19.37 -21.14 21.57
N VAL A 300 20.57 -21.03 22.15
CA VAL A 300 21.67 -21.97 21.92
C VAL A 300 21.60 -22.99 23.03
N ASP A 301 21.15 -24.20 22.70
CA ASP A 301 21.60 -25.46 23.29
C ASP A 301 21.42 -26.58 22.26
#